data_AF-A0A1V5TAJ6-F1
#
_entry.id   AF-A0A1V5TAJ6-F1
#
_cell.length_a   1.000
_cell.length_b   1.000
_cell.length_c   1.000
_cell.angle_alpha   90.00
_cell.angle_beta   90.00
_cell.angle_gamma   90.00
#
_symmetry.space_group_name_H-M   'P 1'
#
loop_
_entity.id
_entity.type
_entity.pdbx_description
1 polymer ?
#
loop_
_entity_poly.entity_id
_entity_poly.type
_entity_poly.pdbx_seq_one_letter_code
_entity_poly.pdbx_strand_id
1 'polypeptide(L)'
;MNISSINGIETKNIQRINKIYTSQIKSVCGAEISMKPFKTLWSVGAGQSITLPLVNGYSYDFFIDWGDGISNYINSYDSANRTHTYSNVGEYIISIKGICEGWNFQTVSTSKLLITKVLGFGEVEFKNLSFYNCNNLNEIRGQINGPSITNFTNCFNNNSLTLIPIGLFNNCTKVTDFGHCFRNNQLTSIPEHLFDNCTQVTSFYSCFGNNQLTSIPENLFDKCVLVTNFSHCFGNNQLTSIPENLFDKCVLVTNFSYCFYINNLTSIPENLFENNTLVTNFSYCFANNQLTSIPISLFDNNTLVESFDWCFYYNNNLKLNKYIFYSEGQQSTRFLNQSVNFQNCFSRDSYVSPDAENGEAPDLWNCDFGTGTPTKTGCFRGNGNNAITLTNYTSIPSEWK
;
A
#
# COMPACT_ATOMS: atom_id res chain seq x y z
N MET A 1 -32.49 -25.40 49.54
CA MET A 1 -31.13 -25.68 49.03
C MET A 1 -30.48 -24.35 48.71
N ASN A 2 -29.37 -23.99 49.35
CA ASN A 2 -28.85 -22.63 49.35
C ASN A 2 -28.08 -22.36 48.04
N ILE A 3 -28.56 -21.43 47.19
CA ILE A 3 -28.01 -21.13 45.86
C ILE A 3 -26.54 -20.67 45.94
N SER A 4 -26.15 -20.04 47.06
CA SER A 4 -24.76 -19.63 47.35
C SER A 4 -23.79 -20.81 47.44
N SER A 5 -24.25 -21.99 47.88
CA SER A 5 -23.41 -23.19 48.00
C SER A 5 -23.12 -23.85 46.65
N ILE A 6 -24.03 -23.72 45.67
CA ILE A 6 -23.86 -24.26 44.31
C ILE A 6 -22.88 -23.39 43.50
N ASN A 7 -23.02 -22.05 43.58
CA ASN A 7 -22.10 -21.12 42.90
C ASN A 7 -20.65 -21.23 43.42
N GLY A 8 -20.47 -21.50 44.72
CA GLY A 8 -19.15 -21.73 45.32
C GLY A 8 -18.51 -23.07 44.93
N ILE A 9 -19.32 -24.07 44.57
CA ILE A 9 -18.85 -25.37 44.06
C ILE A 9 -18.49 -25.25 42.58
N GLU A 10 -19.27 -24.54 41.78
CA GLU A 10 -18.96 -24.28 40.37
C GLU A 10 -17.72 -23.41 40.17
N THR A 11 -17.54 -22.33 40.94
CA THR A 11 -16.31 -21.50 40.88
C THR A 11 -15.07 -22.25 41.35
N LYS A 12 -15.18 -23.09 42.40
CA LYS A 12 -14.07 -23.97 42.82
C LYS A 12 -13.76 -25.04 41.77
N ASN A 13 -14.76 -25.58 41.09
CA ASN A 13 -14.57 -26.54 40.01
C ASN A 13 -13.95 -25.89 38.77
N ILE A 14 -14.34 -24.66 38.39
CA ILE A 14 -13.72 -23.90 37.29
C ILE A 14 -12.28 -23.53 37.63
N GLN A 15 -12.00 -23.05 38.85
CA GLN A 15 -10.61 -22.79 39.27
C GLN A 15 -9.77 -24.06 39.35
N ARG A 16 -10.35 -25.20 39.74
CA ARG A 16 -9.68 -26.49 39.77
C ARG A 16 -9.46 -27.05 38.36
N ILE A 17 -10.40 -26.88 37.44
CA ILE A 17 -10.28 -27.23 36.02
C ILE A 17 -9.23 -26.35 35.36
N ASN A 18 -9.24 -25.03 35.58
CA ASN A 18 -8.20 -24.14 35.07
C ASN A 18 -6.82 -24.52 35.63
N LYS A 19 -6.70 -24.78 36.95
CA LYS A 19 -5.45 -25.25 37.55
C LYS A 19 -5.01 -26.61 37.01
N ILE A 20 -5.95 -27.52 36.73
CA ILE A 20 -5.67 -28.83 36.11
C ILE A 20 -5.22 -28.66 34.66
N TYR A 21 -5.90 -27.84 33.85
CA TYR A 21 -5.51 -27.50 32.47
C TYR A 21 -4.13 -26.84 32.41
N THR A 22 -3.86 -25.85 33.28
CA THR A 22 -2.52 -25.23 33.37
C THR A 22 -1.47 -26.22 33.88
N SER A 23 -1.84 -27.23 34.70
CA SER A 23 -0.90 -28.24 35.20
C SER A 23 -0.66 -29.43 34.26
N GLN A 24 -1.67 -29.82 33.47
CA GLN A 24 -1.56 -30.90 32.48
C GLN A 24 -0.79 -30.42 31.24
N ILE A 25 -0.89 -29.14 30.88
CA ILE A 25 -0.01 -28.51 29.87
C ILE A 25 1.44 -28.39 30.39
N LYS A 26 1.65 -28.22 31.70
CA LYS A 26 2.99 -28.22 32.34
C LYS A 26 3.70 -29.58 32.33
N SER A 27 3.01 -30.70 32.04
CA SER A 27 3.53 -32.05 32.29
C SER A 27 3.96 -32.84 31.05
N VAL A 28 3.85 -32.31 29.83
CA VAL A 28 4.15 -33.11 28.61
C VAL A 28 5.54 -32.85 28.03
N CYS A 29 6.19 -31.71 28.31
CA CYS A 29 7.61 -31.48 28.06
C CYS A 29 8.03 -30.30 28.94
N GLY A 30 9.15 -30.40 29.66
CA GLY A 30 9.70 -29.34 30.54
C GLY A 30 10.18 -28.07 29.82
N ALA A 31 9.54 -27.66 28.74
CA ALA A 31 9.63 -26.34 28.16
C ALA A 31 8.33 -25.60 28.51
N GLU A 32 8.43 -24.47 29.20
CA GLU A 32 7.34 -23.50 29.12
C GLU A 32 7.08 -23.27 27.63
N ILE A 33 5.88 -23.56 27.13
CA ILE A 33 5.40 -22.96 25.90
C ILE A 33 5.15 -21.49 26.25
N SER A 34 6.23 -20.75 26.48
CA SER A 34 6.19 -19.34 26.81
C SER A 34 5.81 -18.63 25.52
N MET A 35 4.55 -18.23 25.43
CA MET A 35 4.04 -17.44 24.32
C MET A 35 4.99 -16.29 24.02
N LYS A 36 5.39 -16.15 22.75
CA LYS A 36 6.30 -15.07 22.35
C LYS A 36 5.58 -13.74 22.52
N PRO A 37 6.09 -12.82 23.35
CA PRO A 37 5.41 -11.56 23.63
C PRO A 37 5.39 -10.63 22.41
N PHE A 38 4.36 -9.80 22.33
CA PHE A 38 4.39 -8.58 21.52
C PHE A 38 5.30 -7.57 22.22
N LYS A 39 6.38 -7.13 21.57
CA LYS A 39 7.38 -6.21 22.13
C LYS A 39 7.46 -4.91 21.34
N THR A 40 7.47 -3.80 22.04
CA THR A 40 7.56 -2.44 21.48
C THR A 40 8.55 -1.60 22.27
N LEU A 41 9.22 -0.65 21.62
CA LEU A 41 10.10 0.32 22.24
C LEU A 41 9.44 1.70 22.22
N TRP A 42 9.52 2.40 23.34
CA TRP A 42 8.91 3.70 23.53
C TRP A 42 9.89 4.69 24.14
N SER A 43 9.89 5.92 23.64
CA SER A 43 10.65 7.03 24.19
C SER A 43 9.71 7.93 25.00
N VAL A 44 10.02 8.13 26.28
CA VAL A 44 9.18 8.89 27.22
C VAL A 44 10.00 9.91 27.99
N GLY A 45 9.39 11.06 28.25
CA GLY A 45 9.90 12.07 29.18
C GLY A 45 9.60 11.74 30.64
N ALA A 46 10.28 12.43 31.56
CA ALA A 46 10.00 12.31 32.99
C ALA A 46 8.56 12.78 33.31
N GLY A 47 7.82 11.95 34.04
CA GLY A 47 6.40 12.18 34.36
C GLY A 47 5.44 11.97 33.20
N GLN A 48 5.91 11.51 32.03
CA GLN A 48 5.06 11.26 30.87
C GLN A 48 4.39 9.89 30.98
N SER A 49 3.16 9.80 30.46
CA SER A 49 2.39 8.56 30.45
C SER A 49 2.31 7.93 29.06
N ILE A 50 2.38 6.60 29.02
CA ILE A 50 1.93 5.81 27.87
C ILE A 50 0.52 5.34 28.15
N THR A 51 -0.40 5.56 27.21
CA THR A 51 -1.72 4.95 27.16
C THR A 51 -1.77 4.01 25.97
N LEU A 52 -2.01 2.72 26.22
CA LEU A 52 -2.11 1.71 25.17
C LEU A 52 -3.28 2.01 24.21
N PRO A 53 -3.14 1.77 22.90
CA PRO A 53 -4.16 2.07 21.91
C PRO A 53 -5.25 0.98 21.82
N LEU A 54 -5.82 0.60 22.97
CA LEU A 54 -6.84 -0.44 23.07
C LEU A 54 -8.21 0.10 22.63
N VAL A 55 -8.95 -0.69 21.87
CA VAL A 55 -10.19 -0.28 21.19
C VAL A 55 -11.40 -1.03 21.76
N ASN A 56 -12.51 -0.32 21.92
CA ASN A 56 -13.78 -0.95 22.31
C ASN A 56 -14.24 -1.99 21.27
N GLY A 57 -14.84 -3.09 21.73
CA GLY A 57 -15.35 -4.16 20.86
C GLY A 57 -14.36 -5.29 20.56
N TYR A 58 -13.18 -5.27 21.18
CA TYR A 58 -12.16 -6.33 21.08
C TYR A 58 -11.90 -6.96 22.46
N SER A 59 -11.36 -8.18 22.45
CA SER A 59 -11.07 -8.93 23.67
C SER A 59 -9.67 -8.61 24.20
N TYR A 60 -9.59 -8.52 25.53
CA TYR A 60 -8.37 -8.25 26.26
C TYR A 60 -8.29 -9.19 27.46
N ASP A 61 -7.17 -9.89 27.60
CA ASP A 61 -6.84 -10.74 28.74
C ASP A 61 -5.32 -10.97 28.69
N PHE A 62 -4.56 -9.97 29.14
CA PHE A 62 -3.10 -9.98 28.99
C PHE A 62 -2.37 -9.37 30.18
N PHE A 63 -1.13 -9.82 30.35
CA PHE A 63 -0.14 -9.20 31.21
C PHE A 63 0.76 -8.28 30.39
N ILE A 64 1.03 -7.11 30.93
CA ILE A 64 1.97 -6.13 30.39
C ILE A 64 3.10 -5.93 31.38
N ASP A 65 4.34 -5.98 30.88
CA ASP A 65 5.53 -5.45 31.54
C ASP A 65 5.85 -4.10 30.90
N TRP A 66 5.88 -3.04 31.71
CA TRP A 66 6.11 -1.67 31.27
C TRP A 66 7.60 -1.35 31.03
N GLY A 67 8.50 -2.29 31.35
CA GLY A 67 9.94 -2.15 31.12
C GLY A 67 10.68 -1.37 32.21
N ASP A 68 9.99 -0.93 33.27
CA ASP A 68 10.55 -0.22 34.43
C ASP A 68 10.46 -1.04 35.74
N GLY A 69 10.18 -2.34 35.61
CA GLY A 69 9.97 -3.25 36.74
C GLY A 69 8.52 -3.32 37.22
N ILE A 70 7.62 -2.51 36.66
CA ILE A 70 6.19 -2.56 36.96
C ILE A 70 5.47 -3.38 35.88
N SER A 71 4.55 -4.23 36.33
CA SER A 71 3.68 -5.00 35.46
C SER A 71 2.23 -4.91 35.92
N ASN A 72 1.31 -5.04 34.97
CA ASN A 72 -0.11 -5.03 35.24
C ASN A 72 -0.84 -6.12 34.45
N TYR A 73 -2.05 -6.41 34.91
CA TYR A 73 -3.02 -7.24 34.21
C TYR A 73 -4.12 -6.34 33.62
N ILE A 74 -4.48 -6.59 32.36
CA ILE A 74 -5.50 -5.84 31.61
C ILE A 74 -6.49 -6.83 31.00
N ASN A 75 -7.77 -6.65 31.33
CA ASN A 75 -8.88 -7.48 30.88
C ASN A 75 -10.00 -6.71 30.14
N SER A 76 -9.80 -5.42 29.89
CA SER A 76 -10.74 -4.59 29.14
C SER A 76 -10.02 -3.43 28.45
N TYR A 77 -10.64 -2.90 27.39
CA TYR A 77 -10.08 -1.79 26.62
C TYR A 77 -9.97 -0.51 27.46
N ASP A 78 -10.85 -0.32 28.45
CA ASP A 78 -11.00 0.85 29.31
C ASP A 78 -10.39 0.68 30.71
N SER A 79 -9.66 -0.40 30.94
CA SER A 79 -8.95 -0.64 32.20
C SER A 79 -8.10 0.57 32.59
N ALA A 80 -8.19 1.00 33.87
CA ALA A 80 -7.36 2.07 34.40
C ALA A 80 -5.86 1.76 34.26
N ASN A 81 -5.49 0.47 34.28
CA ASN A 81 -4.12 0.00 34.14
C ASN A 81 -3.59 0.01 32.69
N ARG A 82 -4.37 0.48 31.71
CA ARG A 82 -3.88 0.66 30.32
C ARG A 82 -2.99 1.91 30.16
N THR A 83 -2.93 2.74 31.19
CA THR A 83 -2.11 3.94 31.25
C THR A 83 -1.06 3.79 32.35
N HIS A 84 0.19 4.07 32.02
CA HIS A 84 1.31 4.01 32.97
C HIS A 84 2.18 5.25 32.84
N THR A 85 2.63 5.79 33.98
CA THR A 85 3.44 7.00 34.06
C THR A 85 4.86 6.67 34.47
N TYR A 86 5.83 7.11 33.67
CA TYR A 86 7.24 6.88 33.93
C TYR A 86 7.84 8.03 34.74
N SER A 87 8.50 7.73 35.86
CA SER A 87 9.12 8.77 36.70
C SER A 87 10.36 9.39 36.05
N ASN A 88 11.07 8.63 35.22
CA ASN A 88 12.32 9.05 34.60
C ASN A 88 12.18 9.14 33.07
N VAL A 89 12.96 10.02 32.46
CA VAL A 89 13.14 10.03 31.00
C VAL A 89 13.89 8.76 30.58
N GLY A 90 13.50 8.18 29.45
CA GLY A 90 14.22 7.02 28.92
C GLY A 90 13.50 6.32 27.78
N GLU A 91 14.14 5.26 27.32
CA GLU A 91 13.53 4.30 26.41
C GLU A 91 13.12 3.04 27.18
N TYR A 92 11.88 2.60 26.98
CA TYR A 92 11.31 1.45 27.69
C TYR A 92 10.80 0.41 26.71
N ILE A 93 11.18 -0.85 26.96
CA ILE A 93 10.65 -1.99 26.21
C ILE A 93 9.38 -2.46 26.91
N ILE A 94 8.24 -2.23 26.26
CA ILE A 94 6.96 -2.78 26.71
C ILE A 94 6.80 -4.17 26.12
N SER A 95 6.40 -5.14 26.96
CA SER A 95 6.20 -6.54 26.58
C SER A 95 4.81 -7.01 26.99
N ILE A 96 4.00 -7.44 26.02
CA ILE A 96 2.62 -7.91 26.21
C ILE A 96 2.53 -9.42 25.97
N LYS A 97 1.91 -10.14 26.92
CA LYS A 97 1.59 -11.57 26.83
C LYS A 97 0.13 -11.84 27.19
N GLY A 98 -0.62 -12.42 26.25
CA GLY A 98 -2.01 -12.84 26.42
C GLY A 98 -2.84 -12.41 25.21
N ILE A 99 -4.15 -12.26 25.43
CA ILE A 99 -5.10 -11.82 24.41
C ILE A 99 -5.08 -10.30 24.35
N CYS A 100 -4.68 -9.74 23.21
CA CYS A 100 -4.72 -8.30 22.92
C CYS A 100 -5.17 -8.10 21.47
N GLU A 101 -6.46 -8.27 21.22
CA GLU A 101 -6.99 -8.35 19.84
C GLU A 101 -6.98 -7.01 19.10
N GLY A 102 -7.06 -5.89 19.82
CA GLY A 102 -7.09 -4.55 19.24
C GLY A 102 -5.94 -3.67 19.70
N TRP A 103 -5.14 -3.17 18.74
CA TRP A 103 -4.04 -2.23 18.93
C TRP A 103 -4.05 -1.20 17.79
N ASN A 104 -4.67 -0.03 18.01
CA ASN A 104 -4.98 0.87 16.90
C ASN A 104 -4.85 2.35 17.25
N PHE A 105 -3.77 2.97 16.75
CA PHE A 105 -3.49 4.40 16.95
C PHE A 105 -4.35 5.34 16.10
N GLN A 106 -5.07 4.83 15.09
CA GLN A 106 -6.07 5.62 14.39
C GLN A 106 -7.30 5.88 15.28
N THR A 107 -7.67 4.91 16.13
CA THR A 107 -8.79 5.07 17.08
C THR A 107 -8.35 5.69 18.40
N VAL A 108 -7.19 5.31 18.93
CA VAL A 108 -6.67 5.82 20.22
C VAL A 108 -5.27 6.38 20.01
N SER A 109 -5.18 7.69 19.78
CA SER A 109 -3.96 8.34 19.29
C SER A 109 -3.03 8.87 20.39
N THR A 110 -3.42 8.80 21.67
CA THR A 110 -2.80 9.55 22.80
C THR A 110 -1.27 9.42 22.86
N SER A 111 -0.74 8.22 22.65
CA SER A 111 0.70 7.96 22.79
C SER A 111 1.39 7.60 21.47
N LYS A 112 0.76 7.82 20.32
CA LYS A 112 1.30 7.37 19.00
C LYS A 112 2.67 7.93 18.64
N LEU A 113 3.03 9.10 19.18
CA LEU A 113 4.35 9.72 18.94
C LEU A 113 5.44 9.18 19.87
N LEU A 114 5.07 8.41 20.90
CA LEU A 114 6.01 7.86 21.88
C LEU A 114 6.54 6.50 21.47
N ILE A 115 5.80 5.73 20.67
CA ILE A 115 6.27 4.46 20.12
C ILE A 115 7.30 4.70 19.02
N THR A 116 8.47 4.10 19.15
CA THR A 116 9.59 4.27 18.21
C THR A 116 9.90 3.00 17.45
N LYS A 117 9.63 1.82 18.03
CA LYS A 117 9.86 0.52 17.36
C LYS A 117 8.82 -0.55 17.73
N VAL A 118 8.51 -1.43 16.79
CA VAL A 118 7.96 -2.75 17.07
C VAL A 118 9.11 -3.76 17.00
N LEU A 119 9.53 -4.26 18.15
CA LEU A 119 10.65 -5.19 18.26
C LEU A 119 10.26 -6.64 17.90
N GLY A 120 8.96 -6.92 17.87
CA GLY A 120 8.40 -8.18 17.40
C GLY A 120 6.90 -8.26 17.71
N PHE A 121 6.10 -8.69 16.75
CA PHE A 121 4.65 -8.92 16.94
C PHE A 121 4.34 -10.08 17.89
N GLY A 122 5.28 -11.04 18.03
CA GLY A 122 5.09 -12.20 18.90
C GLY A 122 3.98 -13.13 18.38
N GLU A 123 3.29 -13.78 19.32
CA GLU A 123 2.19 -14.69 19.02
C GLU A 123 0.81 -14.08 19.34
N VAL A 124 0.77 -12.79 19.72
CA VAL A 124 -0.50 -12.06 19.93
C VAL A 124 -1.30 -12.07 18.63
N GLU A 125 -2.50 -12.65 18.69
CA GLU A 125 -3.43 -12.64 17.55
C GLU A 125 -4.17 -11.30 17.49
N PHE A 126 -3.87 -10.51 16.46
CA PHE A 126 -4.53 -9.24 16.22
C PHE A 126 -5.77 -9.44 15.35
N LYS A 127 -6.86 -8.77 15.72
CA LYS A 127 -8.07 -8.59 14.91
C LYS A 127 -8.20 -7.16 14.40
N ASN A 128 -7.50 -6.23 15.04
CA ASN A 128 -7.47 -4.83 14.65
C ASN A 128 -6.10 -4.23 14.98
N LEU A 129 -5.34 -3.85 13.95
CA LEU A 129 -3.98 -3.37 14.10
C LEU A 129 -3.78 -2.11 13.27
N SER A 130 -3.27 -1.04 13.88
CA SER A 130 -2.88 0.17 13.19
C SER A 130 -1.81 0.95 13.95
N PHE A 131 -0.77 1.31 13.22
CA PHE A 131 0.28 2.26 13.56
C PHE A 131 0.16 3.54 12.72
N TYR A 132 -1.07 3.98 12.46
CA TYR A 132 -1.33 5.21 11.72
C TYR A 132 -0.75 6.43 12.44
N ASN A 133 -0.02 7.28 11.71
CA ASN A 133 0.58 8.52 12.23
C ASN A 133 1.50 8.32 13.46
N CYS A 134 2.16 7.17 13.60
CA CYS A 134 3.20 7.00 14.61
C CYS A 134 4.51 7.58 14.06
N ASN A 135 4.60 8.90 13.91
CA ASN A 135 5.66 9.53 13.11
C ASN A 135 7.10 9.16 13.53
N ASN A 136 7.30 8.79 14.80
CA ASN A 136 8.61 8.37 15.34
C ASN A 136 8.88 6.86 15.20
N LEU A 137 7.89 6.07 14.76
CA LEU A 137 8.02 4.63 14.49
C LEU A 137 8.93 4.45 13.27
N ASN A 138 10.16 4.02 13.52
CA ASN A 138 11.19 3.87 12.47
C ASN A 138 11.55 2.41 12.18
N GLU A 139 11.10 1.48 12.99
CA GLU A 139 11.44 0.06 12.84
C GLU A 139 10.29 -0.84 13.26
N ILE A 140 10.01 -1.86 12.45
CA ILE A 140 9.14 -2.98 12.80
C ILE A 140 9.87 -4.30 12.50
N ARG A 141 9.59 -5.34 13.27
CA ARG A 141 10.21 -6.67 13.12
C ARG A 141 9.19 -7.79 13.27
N GLY A 142 9.48 -8.90 12.60
CA GLY A 142 8.67 -10.12 12.68
C GLY A 142 7.42 -10.07 11.81
N GLN A 143 6.53 -11.03 12.03
CA GLN A 143 5.32 -11.24 11.24
C GLN A 143 4.09 -10.92 12.08
N ILE A 144 3.12 -10.24 11.50
CA ILE A 144 1.83 -10.02 12.14
C ILE A 144 1.09 -11.37 12.20
N ASN A 145 0.67 -11.79 13.39
CA ASN A 145 -0.29 -12.87 13.55
C ASN A 145 -1.70 -12.28 13.49
N GLY A 146 -2.32 -12.28 12.30
CA GLY A 146 -3.61 -11.62 12.06
C GLY A 146 -4.55 -12.40 11.15
N PRO A 147 -4.86 -13.68 11.44
CA PRO A 147 -5.66 -14.54 10.55
C PRO A 147 -7.10 -14.06 10.38
N SER A 148 -7.55 -13.15 11.25
CA SER A 148 -8.88 -12.55 11.22
C SER A 148 -8.90 -11.11 10.71
N ILE A 149 -7.74 -10.50 10.44
CA ILE A 149 -7.67 -9.13 9.91
C ILE A 149 -8.15 -9.15 8.46
N THR A 150 -9.10 -8.28 8.13
CA THR A 150 -9.62 -8.10 6.77
C THR A 150 -9.16 -6.80 6.12
N ASN A 151 -8.58 -5.87 6.86
CA ASN A 151 -8.27 -4.53 6.36
C ASN A 151 -6.98 -4.00 7.01
N PHE A 152 -6.02 -3.60 6.18
CA PHE A 152 -4.79 -2.92 6.58
C PHE A 152 -4.72 -1.47 6.08
N THR A 153 -5.86 -0.90 5.72
CA THR A 153 -5.93 0.50 5.26
C THR A 153 -5.31 1.41 6.32
N ASN A 154 -4.33 2.23 5.90
CA ASN A 154 -3.52 3.12 6.76
C ASN A 154 -2.66 2.46 7.85
N CYS A 155 -2.54 1.13 7.92
CA CYS A 155 -1.92 0.43 9.06
C CYS A 155 -0.52 0.94 9.40
N PHE A 156 0.32 1.24 8.40
CA PHE A 156 1.66 1.84 8.61
C PHE A 156 1.80 3.19 7.87
N ASN A 157 0.70 3.93 7.67
CA ASN A 157 0.75 5.24 7.01
C ASN A 157 1.32 6.32 7.92
N ASN A 158 2.20 7.15 7.37
CA ASN A 158 2.81 8.33 7.99
C ASN A 158 3.65 8.00 9.21
N ASN A 159 4.64 7.12 8.99
CA ASN A 159 5.66 6.74 9.96
C ASN A 159 7.05 7.11 9.42
N SER A 160 8.11 6.62 10.05
CA SER A 160 9.51 6.80 9.61
C SER A 160 10.16 5.46 9.25
N LEU A 161 9.38 4.48 8.78
CA LEU A 161 9.90 3.14 8.48
C LEU A 161 10.88 3.18 7.30
N THR A 162 12.00 2.49 7.45
CA THR A 162 13.02 2.34 6.39
C THR A 162 13.02 0.95 5.75
N LEU A 163 12.38 -0.03 6.39
CA LEU A 163 12.31 -1.43 5.95
C LEU A 163 10.94 -2.04 6.25
N ILE A 164 10.50 -2.95 5.37
CA ILE A 164 9.40 -3.89 5.64
C ILE A 164 10.01 -5.26 6.00
N PRO A 165 9.59 -5.91 7.11
CA PRO A 165 10.03 -7.26 7.43
C PRO A 165 9.59 -8.29 6.39
N ILE A 166 10.47 -9.25 6.11
CA ILE A 166 10.13 -10.41 5.27
C ILE A 166 8.98 -11.19 5.91
N GLY A 167 7.98 -11.51 5.09
CA GLY A 167 6.81 -12.29 5.49
C GLY A 167 5.89 -11.57 6.49
N LEU A 168 5.96 -10.23 6.59
CA LEU A 168 5.17 -9.43 7.53
C LEU A 168 3.68 -9.84 7.55
N PHE A 169 3.10 -10.16 6.39
CA PHE A 169 1.69 -10.50 6.23
C PHE A 169 1.39 -11.99 6.02
N ASN A 170 2.35 -12.89 6.23
CA ASN A 170 2.17 -14.32 5.92
C ASN A 170 0.99 -14.97 6.66
N ASN A 171 0.62 -14.47 7.83
CA ASN A 171 -0.51 -14.97 8.62
C ASN A 171 -1.78 -14.12 8.48
N CYS A 172 -1.87 -13.26 7.46
CA CYS A 172 -2.98 -12.32 7.25
C CYS A 172 -3.78 -12.67 5.98
N THR A 173 -4.32 -13.88 5.93
CA THR A 173 -4.88 -14.48 4.69
C THR A 173 -6.26 -13.94 4.29
N LYS A 174 -6.96 -13.24 5.20
CA LYS A 174 -8.30 -12.70 4.95
C LYS A 174 -8.32 -11.23 4.54
N VAL A 175 -7.16 -10.60 4.39
CA VAL A 175 -7.06 -9.17 4.05
C VAL A 175 -7.61 -8.93 2.65
N THR A 176 -8.48 -7.93 2.54
CA THR A 176 -9.08 -7.48 1.28
C THR A 176 -8.54 -6.12 0.83
N ASP A 177 -7.93 -5.33 1.71
CA ASP A 177 -7.51 -3.96 1.38
C ASP A 177 -6.19 -3.56 2.07
N PHE A 178 -5.24 -3.08 1.26
CA PHE A 178 -3.94 -2.52 1.67
C PHE A 178 -3.84 -1.00 1.40
N GLY A 179 -4.97 -0.31 1.25
CA GLY A 179 -5.04 1.11 0.95
C GLY A 179 -4.15 1.97 1.85
N HIS A 180 -3.20 2.71 1.29
CA HIS A 180 -2.22 3.54 2.00
C HIS A 180 -1.36 2.78 3.02
N CYS A 181 -1.31 1.45 3.03
CA CYS A 181 -0.73 0.67 4.13
C CYS A 181 0.67 1.16 4.51
N PHE A 182 1.56 1.42 3.54
CA PHE A 182 2.91 1.94 3.76
C PHE A 182 3.13 3.36 3.23
N ARG A 183 2.05 4.13 3.02
CA ARG A 183 2.18 5.48 2.47
C ARG A 183 2.95 6.40 3.43
N ASN A 184 3.74 7.33 2.89
CA ASN A 184 4.47 8.34 3.67
C ASN A 184 5.44 7.68 4.67
N ASN A 185 6.43 6.97 4.14
CA ASN A 185 7.52 6.39 4.91
C ASN A 185 8.87 6.74 4.25
N GLN A 186 9.94 6.07 4.68
CA GLN A 186 11.30 6.21 4.15
C GLN A 186 11.77 4.88 3.54
N LEU A 187 10.84 4.07 3.02
CA LEU A 187 11.15 2.75 2.50
C LEU A 187 11.99 2.84 1.23
N THR A 188 13.06 2.05 1.16
CA THR A 188 13.96 1.97 -0.01
C THR A 188 13.78 0.70 -0.82
N SER A 189 13.13 -0.32 -0.26
CA SER A 189 12.87 -1.61 -0.91
C SER A 189 11.57 -2.25 -0.41
N ILE A 190 11.04 -3.19 -1.20
CA ILE A 190 9.93 -4.07 -0.84
C ILE A 190 10.48 -5.50 -0.78
N PRO A 191 10.17 -6.28 0.27
CA PRO A 191 10.51 -7.70 0.31
C PRO A 191 9.81 -8.49 -0.81
N GLU A 192 10.51 -9.47 -1.37
CA GLU A 192 9.89 -10.50 -2.20
C GLU A 192 8.80 -11.24 -1.41
N HIS A 193 7.80 -11.77 -2.11
CA HIS A 193 6.70 -12.58 -1.55
C HIS A 193 5.85 -11.88 -0.47
N LEU A 194 5.91 -10.55 -0.36
CA LEU A 194 5.24 -9.79 0.71
C LEU A 194 3.72 -10.05 0.79
N PHE A 195 3.08 -10.32 -0.35
CA PHE A 195 1.62 -10.50 -0.45
C PHE A 195 1.18 -11.90 -0.88
N ASP A 196 2.08 -12.88 -0.93
CA ASP A 196 1.80 -14.21 -1.50
C ASP A 196 0.63 -14.94 -0.81
N ASN A 197 0.44 -14.69 0.48
CA ASN A 197 -0.63 -15.30 1.28
C ASN A 197 -1.90 -14.43 1.35
N CYS A 198 -1.91 -13.24 0.77
CA CYS A 198 -3.02 -12.29 0.81
C CYS A 198 -3.89 -12.38 -0.46
N THR A 199 -4.42 -13.58 -0.75
CA THR A 199 -5.12 -13.87 -2.02
C THR A 199 -6.47 -13.19 -2.18
N GLN A 200 -7.02 -12.63 -1.09
CA GLN A 200 -8.33 -11.98 -1.07
C GLN A 200 -8.29 -10.46 -1.33
N VAL A 201 -7.11 -9.91 -1.60
CA VAL A 201 -6.91 -8.46 -1.77
C VAL A 201 -7.58 -7.97 -3.04
N THR A 202 -8.36 -6.90 -2.91
CA THR A 202 -9.02 -6.20 -4.01
C THR A 202 -8.42 -4.82 -4.28
N SER A 203 -7.63 -4.26 -3.36
CA SER A 203 -7.10 -2.89 -3.47
C SER A 203 -5.70 -2.74 -2.89
N PHE A 204 -4.82 -2.11 -3.68
CA PHE A 204 -3.52 -1.60 -3.29
C PHE A 204 -3.44 -0.07 -3.41
N TYR A 205 -4.60 0.62 -3.31
CA TYR A 205 -4.68 2.07 -3.46
C TYR A 205 -3.60 2.79 -2.65
N SER A 206 -2.63 3.43 -3.31
CA SER A 206 -1.56 4.19 -2.67
C SER A 206 -0.74 3.41 -1.63
N CYS A 207 -0.69 2.07 -1.72
CA CYS A 207 -0.05 1.20 -0.72
C CYS A 207 1.39 1.62 -0.43
N PHE A 208 2.19 1.90 -1.46
CA PHE A 208 3.60 2.31 -1.35
C PHE A 208 3.85 3.77 -1.77
N GLY A 209 2.81 4.61 -1.82
CA GLY A 209 2.97 5.99 -2.26
C GLY A 209 3.81 6.84 -1.30
N ASN A 210 4.55 7.83 -1.81
CA ASN A 210 5.40 8.74 -1.03
C ASN A 210 6.46 7.99 -0.21
N ASN A 211 7.40 7.33 -0.89
CA ASN A 211 8.53 6.60 -0.31
C ASN A 211 9.83 6.91 -1.08
N GLN A 212 10.89 6.11 -0.87
CA GLN A 212 12.19 6.23 -1.53
C GLN A 212 12.52 4.93 -2.30
N LEU A 213 11.51 4.21 -2.79
CA LEU A 213 11.70 2.93 -3.46
C LEU A 213 12.47 3.11 -4.76
N THR A 214 13.48 2.27 -4.99
CA THR A 214 14.30 2.29 -6.21
C THR A 214 13.98 1.15 -7.17
N SER A 215 13.36 0.06 -6.68
CA SER A 215 12.91 -1.07 -7.49
C SER A 215 11.62 -1.71 -6.93
N ILE A 216 10.99 -2.54 -7.75
CA ILE A 216 9.85 -3.38 -7.39
C ILE A 216 10.26 -4.85 -7.56
N PRO A 217 10.00 -5.74 -6.60
CA PRO A 217 10.22 -7.18 -6.76
C PRO A 217 9.43 -7.75 -7.95
N GLU A 218 10.03 -8.69 -8.66
CA GLU A 218 9.31 -9.51 -9.63
C GLU A 218 8.17 -10.27 -8.94
N ASN A 219 7.06 -10.48 -9.65
CA ASN A 219 5.92 -11.29 -9.21
C ASN A 219 5.23 -10.79 -7.90
N LEU A 220 5.47 -9.54 -7.47
CA LEU A 220 4.96 -8.99 -6.21
C LEU A 220 3.43 -9.17 -6.01
N PHE A 221 2.66 -9.18 -7.10
CA PHE A 221 1.20 -9.27 -7.08
C PHE A 221 0.64 -10.58 -7.65
N ASP A 222 1.47 -11.58 -7.96
CA ASP A 222 1.06 -12.79 -8.69
C ASP A 222 -0.05 -13.61 -8.00
N LYS A 223 -0.12 -13.52 -6.67
CA LYS A 223 -1.15 -14.20 -5.85
C LYS A 223 -2.37 -13.33 -5.57
N CYS A 224 -2.32 -12.04 -5.90
CA CYS A 224 -3.37 -11.06 -5.67
C CYS A 224 -4.27 -10.90 -6.90
N VAL A 225 -4.89 -12.01 -7.34
CA VAL A 225 -5.65 -12.08 -8.61
C VAL A 225 -6.99 -11.34 -8.57
N LEU A 226 -7.46 -10.94 -7.39
CA LEU A 226 -8.73 -10.24 -7.20
C LEU A 226 -8.59 -8.70 -7.19
N VAL A 227 -7.38 -8.17 -7.40
CA VAL A 227 -7.12 -6.73 -7.35
C VAL A 227 -7.84 -6.01 -8.47
N THR A 228 -8.56 -4.94 -8.11
CA THR A 228 -9.23 -4.04 -9.04
C THR A 228 -8.59 -2.65 -9.09
N ASN A 229 -7.79 -2.28 -8.09
CA ASN A 229 -7.28 -0.91 -7.95
C ASN A 229 -5.80 -0.84 -7.54
N PHE A 230 -4.98 -0.25 -8.42
CA PHE A 230 -3.58 0.09 -8.19
C PHE A 230 -3.32 1.61 -8.19
N SER A 231 -4.37 2.44 -8.13
CA SER A 231 -4.18 3.88 -8.19
C SER A 231 -3.21 4.38 -7.11
N HIS A 232 -2.29 5.28 -7.47
CA HIS A 232 -1.20 5.80 -6.65
C HIS A 232 -0.25 4.75 -6.02
N CYS A 233 -0.35 3.46 -6.34
CA CYS A 233 0.33 2.39 -5.60
C CYS A 233 1.82 2.64 -5.42
N PHE A 234 2.51 3.10 -6.48
CA PHE A 234 3.93 3.43 -6.48
C PHE A 234 4.21 4.92 -6.76
N GLY A 235 3.22 5.79 -6.57
CA GLY A 235 3.37 7.22 -6.83
C GLY A 235 4.35 7.90 -5.85
N ASN A 236 5.15 8.84 -6.34
CA ASN A 236 6.15 9.62 -5.62
C ASN A 236 7.20 8.72 -4.94
N ASN A 237 8.04 8.11 -5.77
CA ASN A 237 9.14 7.23 -5.40
C ASN A 237 10.40 7.58 -6.25
N GLN A 238 11.40 6.71 -6.24
CA GLN A 238 12.66 6.87 -6.99
C GLN A 238 12.87 5.72 -7.98
N LEU A 239 11.79 5.06 -8.43
CA LEU A 239 11.86 3.88 -9.29
C LEU A 239 12.54 4.19 -10.61
N THR A 240 13.45 3.32 -11.04
CA THR A 240 14.17 3.44 -12.31
C THR A 240 13.71 2.46 -13.37
N SER A 241 13.01 1.39 -12.99
CA SER A 241 12.43 0.38 -13.88
C SER A 241 11.15 -0.21 -13.31
N ILE A 242 10.39 -0.92 -14.16
CA ILE A 242 9.20 -1.69 -13.81
C ILE A 242 9.46 -3.16 -14.24
N PRO A 243 9.17 -4.16 -13.39
CA PRO A 243 9.21 -5.56 -13.80
C PRO A 243 8.24 -5.84 -14.96
N GLU A 244 8.66 -6.63 -15.95
CA GLU A 244 7.92 -6.86 -17.20
C GLU A 244 6.49 -7.39 -16.96
N ASN A 245 6.35 -8.36 -16.05
CA ASN A 245 5.11 -9.10 -15.80
C ASN A 245 4.37 -8.63 -14.54
N LEU A 246 4.62 -7.41 -14.06
CA LEU A 246 4.19 -6.95 -12.73
C LEU A 246 2.67 -7.09 -12.47
N PHE A 247 1.85 -6.95 -13.52
CA PHE A 247 0.38 -6.95 -13.41
C PHE A 247 -0.32 -8.11 -14.13
N ASP A 248 0.43 -9.10 -14.64
CA ASP A 248 -0.10 -10.17 -15.50
C ASP A 248 -1.22 -10.99 -14.86
N LYS A 249 -1.12 -11.23 -13.55
CA LYS A 249 -2.12 -12.02 -12.81
C LYS A 249 -3.28 -11.18 -12.29
N CYS A 250 -3.19 -9.86 -12.36
CA CYS A 250 -4.20 -8.93 -11.88
C CYS A 250 -5.18 -8.53 -13.01
N VAL A 251 -5.84 -9.53 -13.60
CA VAL A 251 -6.71 -9.35 -14.78
C VAL A 251 -8.00 -8.55 -14.50
N LEU A 252 -8.34 -8.35 -13.22
CA LEU A 252 -9.54 -7.61 -12.80
C LEU A 252 -9.30 -6.11 -12.56
N VAL A 253 -8.08 -5.61 -12.83
CA VAL A 253 -7.75 -4.20 -12.59
C VAL A 253 -8.57 -3.28 -13.48
N THR A 254 -9.19 -2.28 -12.87
CA THR A 254 -9.93 -1.22 -13.57
C THR A 254 -9.23 0.13 -13.49
N ASN A 255 -8.29 0.32 -12.56
CA ASN A 255 -7.71 1.64 -12.27
C ASN A 255 -6.21 1.61 -11.97
N PHE A 256 -5.43 2.31 -12.80
CA PHE A 256 -3.99 2.55 -12.67
C PHE A 256 -3.65 4.04 -12.49
N SER A 257 -4.62 4.89 -12.15
CA SER A 257 -4.39 6.33 -12.05
C SER A 257 -3.26 6.65 -11.07
N TYR A 258 -2.32 7.51 -11.48
CA TYR A 258 -1.13 7.88 -10.69
C TYR A 258 -0.23 6.71 -10.24
N CYS A 259 -0.39 5.49 -10.77
CA CYS A 259 0.31 4.30 -10.26
C CYS A 259 1.83 4.49 -10.21
N PHE A 260 2.44 5.10 -11.22
CA PHE A 260 3.86 5.42 -11.30
C PHE A 260 4.16 6.93 -11.38
N TYR A 261 3.22 7.76 -10.92
CA TYR A 261 3.36 9.23 -10.89
C TYR A 261 4.60 9.66 -10.10
N ILE A 262 5.39 10.62 -10.59
CA ILE A 262 6.63 11.12 -9.93
C ILE A 262 7.59 9.97 -9.57
N ASN A 263 8.36 9.54 -10.56
CA ASN A 263 9.44 8.55 -10.41
C ASN A 263 10.62 8.93 -11.33
N ASN A 264 11.62 8.06 -11.43
CA ASN A 264 12.79 8.23 -12.29
C ASN A 264 12.78 7.23 -13.47
N LEU A 265 11.59 6.80 -13.91
CA LEU A 265 11.47 5.79 -14.97
C LEU A 265 11.97 6.36 -16.29
N THR A 266 12.77 5.57 -17.01
CA THR A 266 13.29 5.93 -18.34
C THR A 266 12.62 5.16 -19.49
N SER A 267 11.97 4.03 -19.18
CA SER A 267 11.26 3.18 -20.14
C SER A 267 10.07 2.48 -19.47
N ILE A 268 9.19 1.90 -20.28
CA ILE A 268 8.04 1.08 -19.86
C ILE A 268 8.21 -0.29 -20.53
N PRO A 269 7.96 -1.42 -19.83
CA PRO A 269 7.94 -2.74 -20.46
C PRO A 269 6.86 -2.84 -21.53
N GLU A 270 7.16 -3.53 -22.63
CA GLU A 270 6.29 -3.62 -23.82
C GLU A 270 4.90 -4.17 -23.50
N ASN A 271 4.83 -5.23 -22.70
CA ASN A 271 3.59 -5.96 -22.40
C ASN A 271 2.98 -5.62 -21.02
N LEU A 272 3.39 -4.51 -20.40
CA LEU A 272 3.05 -4.20 -19.00
C LEU A 272 1.54 -4.26 -18.68
N PHE A 273 0.69 -3.88 -19.64
CA PHE A 273 -0.77 -3.85 -19.49
C PHE A 273 -1.51 -4.83 -20.41
N GLU A 274 -0.81 -5.78 -21.04
CA GLU A 274 -1.37 -6.69 -22.05
C GLU A 274 -2.60 -7.45 -21.52
N ASN A 275 -2.55 -7.87 -20.26
CA ASN A 275 -3.57 -8.70 -19.62
C ASN A 275 -4.66 -7.91 -18.87
N ASN A 276 -4.52 -6.58 -18.72
CA ASN A 276 -5.43 -5.74 -17.93
C ASN A 276 -6.55 -5.13 -18.81
N THR A 277 -7.33 -5.98 -19.46
CA THR A 277 -8.36 -5.57 -20.45
C THR A 277 -9.53 -4.77 -19.86
N LEU A 278 -9.72 -4.81 -18.54
CA LEU A 278 -10.81 -4.12 -17.84
C LEU A 278 -10.47 -2.70 -17.38
N VAL A 279 -9.26 -2.20 -17.68
CA VAL A 279 -8.83 -0.87 -17.23
C VAL A 279 -9.67 0.22 -17.90
N THR A 280 -10.21 1.11 -17.06
CA THR A 280 -10.94 2.31 -17.51
C THR A 280 -10.13 3.59 -17.27
N ASN A 281 -9.09 3.56 -16.43
CA ASN A 281 -8.41 4.78 -16.00
C ASN A 281 -6.88 4.63 -15.89
N PHE A 282 -6.16 5.45 -16.67
CA PHE A 282 -4.71 5.66 -16.66
C PHE A 282 -4.32 7.12 -16.33
N SER A 283 -5.22 7.91 -15.76
CA SER A 283 -4.97 9.33 -15.42
C SER A 283 -3.66 9.48 -14.66
N TYR A 284 -2.75 10.35 -15.12
CA TYR A 284 -1.44 10.62 -14.49
C TYR A 284 -0.52 9.40 -14.28
N CYS A 285 -0.81 8.23 -14.88
CA CYS A 285 -0.15 6.96 -14.53
C CYS A 285 1.39 7.06 -14.59
N PHE A 286 1.93 7.73 -15.62
CA PHE A 286 3.36 7.93 -15.83
C PHE A 286 3.79 9.41 -15.81
N ALA A 287 2.97 10.29 -15.24
CA ALA A 287 3.29 11.72 -15.21
C ALA A 287 4.52 12.01 -14.34
N ASN A 288 5.32 12.99 -14.76
CA ASN A 288 6.55 13.44 -14.12
C ASN A 288 7.58 12.31 -13.95
N ASN A 289 7.91 11.64 -15.06
CA ASN A 289 9.00 10.67 -15.14
C ASN A 289 10.10 11.18 -16.08
N GLN A 290 11.11 10.35 -16.34
CA GLN A 290 12.23 10.61 -17.23
C GLN A 290 12.15 9.77 -18.51
N LEU A 291 10.93 9.39 -18.92
CA LEU A 291 10.72 8.46 -20.04
C LEU A 291 11.35 9.01 -21.31
N THR A 292 12.09 8.16 -22.02
CA THR A 292 12.67 8.50 -23.33
C THR A 292 11.86 7.97 -24.49
N SER A 293 11.07 6.92 -24.26
CA SER A 293 10.20 6.28 -25.24
C SER A 293 8.97 5.67 -24.55
N ILE A 294 7.94 5.37 -25.35
CA ILE A 294 6.78 4.57 -24.97
C ILE A 294 6.73 3.38 -25.93
N PRO A 295 6.53 2.13 -25.47
CA PRO A 295 6.33 0.99 -26.35
C PRO A 295 5.21 1.22 -27.36
N ILE A 296 5.43 0.73 -28.58
CA ILE A 296 4.34 0.60 -29.55
C ILE A 296 3.32 -0.37 -28.97
N SER A 297 2.04 -0.11 -29.22
CA SER A 297 0.92 -0.96 -28.82
C SER A 297 0.69 -1.10 -27.31
N LEU A 298 1.33 -0.26 -26.48
CA LEU A 298 1.23 -0.34 -25.01
C LEU A 298 -0.21 -0.43 -24.49
N PHE A 299 -1.17 0.24 -25.16
CA PHE A 299 -2.59 0.25 -24.76
C PHE A 299 -3.55 -0.43 -25.76
N ASP A 300 -3.06 -1.31 -26.63
CA ASP A 300 -3.90 -1.97 -27.65
C ASP A 300 -5.02 -2.81 -27.02
N ASN A 301 -4.72 -3.51 -25.93
CA ASN A 301 -5.66 -4.40 -25.24
C ASN A 301 -6.58 -3.68 -24.23
N ASN A 302 -6.26 -2.43 -23.83
CA ASN A 302 -7.05 -1.67 -22.86
C ASN A 302 -8.19 -0.92 -23.55
N THR A 303 -9.10 -1.67 -24.17
CA THR A 303 -10.16 -1.12 -25.02
C THR A 303 -11.28 -0.41 -24.26
N LEU A 304 -11.35 -0.53 -22.94
CA LEU A 304 -12.36 0.11 -22.07
C LEU A 304 -11.89 1.43 -21.45
N VAL A 305 -10.71 1.94 -21.81
CA VAL A 305 -10.17 3.15 -21.18
C VAL A 305 -11.03 4.38 -21.49
N GLU A 306 -11.47 5.04 -20.42
CA GLU A 306 -12.22 6.29 -20.44
C GLU A 306 -11.30 7.50 -20.19
N SER A 307 -10.14 7.31 -19.54
CA SER A 307 -9.20 8.42 -19.30
C SER A 307 -7.73 8.06 -19.41
N PHE A 308 -7.03 8.89 -20.17
CA PHE A 308 -5.57 9.05 -20.21
C PHE A 308 -5.17 10.47 -19.79
N ASP A 309 -6.02 11.21 -19.06
CA ASP A 309 -5.72 12.59 -18.71
C ASP A 309 -4.38 12.68 -17.97
N TRP A 310 -3.50 13.55 -18.47
CA TRP A 310 -2.16 13.76 -17.95
C TRP A 310 -1.29 12.49 -17.88
N CYS A 311 -1.63 11.39 -18.56
CA CYS A 311 -0.96 10.09 -18.38
C CYS A 311 0.58 10.16 -18.53
N PHE A 312 1.08 10.91 -19.51
CA PHE A 312 2.50 11.12 -19.77
C PHE A 312 2.96 12.57 -19.54
N TYR A 313 2.18 13.34 -18.77
CA TYR A 313 2.45 14.75 -18.49
C TYR A 313 3.86 14.96 -17.93
N TYR A 314 4.56 15.99 -18.42
CA TYR A 314 5.89 16.39 -17.94
C TYR A 314 6.98 15.32 -18.06
N ASN A 315 6.89 14.43 -19.06
CA ASN A 315 8.03 13.64 -19.50
C ASN A 315 8.85 14.43 -20.53
N ASN A 316 9.79 15.25 -20.05
CA ASN A 316 10.56 16.17 -20.90
C ASN A 316 11.64 15.50 -21.77
N ASN A 317 11.88 14.20 -21.61
CA ASN A 317 12.83 13.45 -22.46
C ASN A 317 12.11 12.55 -23.48
N LEU A 318 10.78 12.57 -23.51
CA LEU A 318 9.97 11.58 -24.20
C LEU A 318 9.86 11.84 -25.71
N LYS A 319 10.52 10.98 -26.49
CA LYS A 319 10.29 10.86 -27.94
C LYS A 319 8.95 10.16 -28.18
N LEU A 320 7.98 10.90 -28.73
CA LEU A 320 6.67 10.32 -29.07
C LEU A 320 6.80 9.43 -30.30
N ASN A 321 5.97 8.39 -30.35
CA ASN A 321 5.70 7.61 -31.54
C ASN A 321 4.18 7.55 -31.77
N LYS A 322 3.80 7.23 -33.00
CA LYS A 322 2.42 7.25 -33.47
C LYS A 322 1.53 6.18 -32.85
N TYR A 323 2.09 4.99 -32.60
CA TYR A 323 1.33 3.77 -32.31
C TYR A 323 1.31 3.44 -30.81
N ILE A 324 1.04 4.44 -29.95
CA ILE A 324 0.97 4.25 -28.49
C ILE A 324 -0.34 3.58 -28.07
N PHE A 325 -1.46 3.98 -28.69
CA PHE A 325 -2.81 3.58 -28.26
C PHE A 325 -3.46 2.51 -29.14
N TYR A 326 -2.92 2.32 -30.34
CA TYR A 326 -3.44 1.42 -31.35
C TYR A 326 -2.36 1.07 -32.39
N SER A 327 -2.52 -0.08 -33.02
CA SER A 327 -1.75 -0.54 -34.18
C SER A 327 -2.22 0.11 -35.49
N GLU A 328 -1.37 0.13 -36.52
CA GLU A 328 -1.70 0.67 -37.85
C GLU A 328 -3.00 0.06 -38.41
N GLY A 329 -3.90 0.91 -38.92
CA GLY A 329 -5.19 0.52 -39.49
C GLY A 329 -6.37 0.47 -38.52
N GLN A 330 -6.14 0.63 -37.21
CA GLN A 330 -7.19 0.55 -36.18
C GLN A 330 -7.89 1.88 -35.87
N GLN A 331 -7.60 2.96 -36.62
CA GLN A 331 -8.15 4.31 -36.35
C GLN A 331 -9.69 4.34 -36.39
N SER A 332 -10.32 3.50 -37.21
CA SER A 332 -11.78 3.44 -37.36
C SER A 332 -12.49 2.64 -36.25
N THR A 333 -11.75 1.88 -35.44
CA THR A 333 -12.34 0.95 -34.47
C THR A 333 -11.89 1.21 -33.04
N ARG A 334 -10.68 1.75 -32.81
CA ARG A 334 -10.07 1.80 -31.47
C ARG A 334 -10.90 2.55 -30.43
N PHE A 335 -11.51 3.67 -30.82
CA PHE A 335 -12.26 4.56 -29.92
C PHE A 335 -13.71 4.73 -30.36
N LEU A 336 -14.22 3.84 -31.22
CA LEU A 336 -15.56 3.96 -31.78
C LEU A 336 -16.61 3.95 -30.67
N ASN A 337 -17.44 5.01 -30.63
CA ASN A 337 -18.48 5.25 -29.63
C ASN A 337 -17.96 5.43 -28.19
N GLN A 338 -16.70 5.82 -28.00
CA GLN A 338 -16.10 6.06 -26.68
C GLN A 338 -15.80 7.54 -26.45
N SER A 339 -16.12 8.03 -25.26
CA SER A 339 -15.69 9.35 -24.79
C SER A 339 -14.43 9.18 -23.95
N VAL A 340 -13.27 9.40 -24.57
CA VAL A 340 -11.97 9.24 -23.90
C VAL A 340 -11.35 10.58 -23.57
N ASN A 341 -10.90 10.76 -22.34
CA ASN A 341 -10.24 11.98 -21.90
C ASN A 341 -8.72 11.92 -22.15
N PHE A 342 -8.23 12.78 -23.04
CA PHE A 342 -6.80 12.96 -23.36
C PHE A 342 -6.23 14.29 -22.84
N GLN A 343 -6.93 14.96 -21.93
CA GLN A 343 -6.53 16.27 -21.41
C GLN A 343 -5.07 16.24 -20.96
N ASN A 344 -4.22 17.11 -21.55
CA ASN A 344 -2.81 17.25 -21.21
C ASN A 344 -1.97 15.95 -21.20
N CYS A 345 -2.42 14.90 -21.90
CA CYS A 345 -1.79 13.58 -21.86
C CYS A 345 -0.28 13.61 -22.15
N PHE A 346 0.15 14.40 -23.13
CA PHE A 346 1.56 14.57 -23.51
C PHE A 346 2.07 16.00 -23.29
N SER A 347 1.38 16.81 -22.47
CA SER A 347 1.78 18.20 -22.25
C SER A 347 3.15 18.24 -21.53
N ARG A 348 4.08 19.01 -22.09
CA ARG A 348 5.45 19.16 -21.58
C ARG A 348 6.04 20.53 -21.91
N ASP A 349 6.76 21.12 -20.97
CA ASP A 349 7.34 22.45 -21.14
C ASP A 349 8.60 22.45 -22.01
N SER A 350 9.32 21.35 -22.05
CA SER A 350 10.53 21.20 -22.87
C SER A 350 10.62 19.78 -23.42
N TYR A 351 11.42 19.63 -24.49
CA TYR A 351 11.87 18.34 -24.97
C TYR A 351 13.38 18.37 -25.13
N VAL A 352 14.07 17.48 -24.43
CA VAL A 352 15.50 17.25 -24.58
C VAL A 352 15.65 15.90 -25.26
N SER A 353 15.93 15.92 -26.56
CA SER A 353 16.10 14.69 -27.34
C SER A 353 17.38 13.96 -26.92
N PRO A 354 17.33 12.63 -26.69
CA PRO A 354 18.52 11.82 -26.45
C PRO A 354 19.33 11.52 -27.73
N ASP A 355 18.73 11.66 -28.92
CA ASP A 355 19.30 11.22 -30.21
C ASP A 355 19.23 12.27 -31.33
N ALA A 356 18.84 13.52 -31.01
CA ALA A 356 18.63 14.63 -31.94
C ALA A 356 17.53 14.40 -33.00
N GLU A 357 16.74 13.33 -32.89
CA GLU A 357 15.64 13.04 -33.80
C GLU A 357 14.29 13.52 -33.25
N ASN A 358 13.39 13.82 -34.19
CA ASN A 358 12.03 14.27 -33.92
C ASN A 358 11.14 13.06 -33.60
N GLY A 359 10.19 13.25 -32.68
CA GLY A 359 9.13 12.27 -32.45
C GLY A 359 7.98 12.45 -33.44
N GLU A 360 7.00 11.56 -33.37
CA GLU A 360 5.71 11.68 -34.07
C GLU A 360 4.59 11.57 -33.03
N ALA A 361 3.69 12.56 -33.01
CA ALA A 361 2.55 12.52 -32.10
C ALA A 361 1.57 11.40 -32.53
N PRO A 362 0.90 10.70 -31.59
CA PRO A 362 -0.23 9.83 -31.93
C PRO A 362 -1.31 10.60 -32.68
N ASP A 363 -1.72 10.10 -33.84
CA ASP A 363 -2.71 10.72 -34.74
C ASP A 363 -4.14 10.56 -34.20
N LEU A 364 -4.40 11.04 -32.97
CA LEU A 364 -5.67 10.89 -32.26
C LEU A 364 -6.82 11.60 -32.98
N TRP A 365 -6.53 12.70 -33.70
CA TRP A 365 -7.52 13.46 -34.47
C TRP A 365 -8.05 12.73 -35.71
N ASN A 366 -7.38 11.66 -36.15
CA ASN A 366 -7.82 10.81 -37.26
C ASN A 366 -8.65 9.60 -36.80
N CYS A 367 -8.85 9.42 -35.50
CA CYS A 367 -9.64 8.31 -34.98
C CYS A 367 -11.14 8.57 -35.12
N ASP A 368 -11.90 7.50 -35.41
CA ASP A 368 -13.35 7.54 -35.37
C ASP A 368 -13.83 7.35 -33.93
N PHE A 369 -14.48 8.39 -33.41
CA PHE A 369 -15.11 8.37 -32.08
C PHE A 369 -16.61 8.06 -32.14
N GLY A 370 -17.21 7.96 -33.33
CA GLY A 370 -18.65 7.71 -33.50
C GLY A 370 -19.51 8.70 -32.71
N THR A 371 -20.32 8.19 -31.78
CA THR A 371 -21.12 9.02 -30.85
C THR A 371 -20.35 9.55 -29.64
N GLY A 372 -19.12 9.10 -29.44
CA GLY A 372 -18.24 9.52 -28.36
C GLY A 372 -17.69 10.92 -28.57
N THR A 373 -17.31 11.60 -27.48
CA THR A 373 -16.70 12.93 -27.52
C THR A 373 -15.38 12.91 -26.75
N PRO A 374 -14.22 12.90 -27.44
CA PRO A 374 -12.94 12.93 -26.75
C PRO A 374 -12.68 14.29 -26.11
N THR A 375 -12.07 14.29 -24.93
CA THR A 375 -11.52 15.53 -24.36
C THR A 375 -10.12 15.73 -24.89
N LYS A 376 -9.94 16.76 -25.72
CA LYS A 376 -8.72 16.99 -26.51
C LYS A 376 -7.78 18.01 -25.87
N THR A 377 -8.29 18.75 -24.88
CA THR A 377 -7.70 19.98 -24.35
C THR A 377 -6.23 19.80 -23.95
N GLY A 378 -5.35 20.49 -24.68
CA GLY A 378 -3.93 20.58 -24.37
C GLY A 378 -3.17 19.26 -24.41
N CYS A 379 -3.71 18.22 -25.07
CA CYS A 379 -3.06 16.90 -25.18
C CYS A 379 -1.59 17.02 -25.59
N PHE A 380 -1.29 17.90 -26.56
CA PHE A 380 0.06 18.20 -27.06
C PHE A 380 0.51 19.63 -26.71
N ARG A 381 0.06 20.18 -25.57
CA ARG A 381 0.43 21.53 -25.13
C ARG A 381 1.89 21.61 -24.66
N GLY A 382 2.37 22.85 -24.56
CA GLY A 382 3.63 23.20 -23.93
C GLY A 382 4.77 23.33 -24.94
N ASN A 383 5.81 24.08 -24.58
CA ASN A 383 6.85 24.44 -25.55
C ASN A 383 7.69 23.24 -26.00
N GLY A 384 7.64 22.11 -25.30
CA GLY A 384 8.28 20.85 -25.71
C GLY A 384 7.54 20.10 -26.83
N ASN A 385 6.38 20.61 -27.27
CA ASN A 385 5.62 20.09 -28.40
C ASN A 385 5.51 21.17 -29.48
N ASN A 386 6.36 21.11 -30.51
CA ASN A 386 6.40 22.11 -31.57
C ASN A 386 6.87 21.51 -32.92
N ALA A 387 6.94 22.33 -33.96
CA ALA A 387 7.32 21.93 -35.32
C ALA A 387 8.75 21.40 -35.46
N ILE A 388 9.61 21.67 -34.48
CA ILE A 388 10.97 21.13 -34.42
C ILE A 388 10.93 19.76 -33.77
N THR A 389 10.12 19.53 -32.74
CA THR A 389 10.17 18.30 -31.95
C THR A 389 9.26 17.18 -32.46
N LEU A 390 8.24 17.52 -33.26
CA LEU A 390 7.23 16.59 -33.78
C LEU A 390 7.14 16.69 -35.31
N THR A 391 7.39 15.59 -36.01
CA THR A 391 7.37 15.53 -37.48
C THR A 391 5.99 15.86 -38.07
N ASN A 392 4.92 15.48 -37.37
CA ASN A 392 3.53 15.73 -37.78
C ASN A 392 2.90 16.95 -37.09
N TYR A 393 3.68 17.85 -36.47
CA TYR A 393 3.13 18.98 -35.70
C TYR A 393 2.15 19.88 -36.48
N THR A 394 2.40 20.08 -37.78
CA THR A 394 1.54 20.87 -38.66
C THR A 394 0.16 20.23 -38.87
N SER A 395 0.07 18.90 -38.72
CA SER A 395 -1.17 18.12 -38.85
C SER A 395 -2.00 18.10 -37.57
N ILE A 396 -1.40 18.39 -36.41
CA ILE A 396 -2.10 18.43 -35.12
C ILE A 396 -3.09 19.61 -35.11
N PRO A 397 -4.42 19.40 -34.96
CA PRO A 397 -5.39 20.49 -34.90
C PRO A 397 -5.23 21.38 -33.66
N SER A 398 -5.67 22.63 -33.75
CA SER A 398 -5.49 23.62 -32.66
C SER A 398 -6.18 23.22 -31.34
N GLU A 399 -7.29 22.51 -31.39
CA GLU A 399 -8.01 22.00 -30.20
C GLU A 399 -7.25 20.92 -29.41
N TRP A 400 -6.23 20.30 -30.03
CA TRP A 400 -5.34 19.30 -29.41
C TRP A 400 -4.04 19.91 -28.89
N LYS A 401 -3.72 21.16 -29.26
CA LYS A 401 -2.49 21.90 -28.91
C LYS A 401 -2.61 22.66 -27.59
#